data_AF-A0AAV3Q4N7-F1
#
_entry.id   AF-A0AAV3Q4N7-F1
#
_cell.length_a   1.000
_cell.length_b   1.000
_cell.length_c   1.000
_cell.angle_alpha   90.00
_cell.angle_beta   90.00
_cell.angle_gamma   90.00
#
_symmetry.space_group_name_H-M   'P 1'
#
loop_
_entity.id
_entity.type
_entity.pdbx_description
1 polymer ?
#
loop_
_entity_poly.entity_id
_entity_poly.type
_entity_poly.pdbx_seq_one_letter_code
_entity_poly.pdbx_strand_id
1 'polypeptide(L)'
;MGKKNNYFKMNDIPIISYLLVCLLLASSCHAQNQDCASYSFPNNNIYQTCNALPVLNSFLHYTYHQSNHTVDLAYRRAGVTLSNWVAWALNPDASGMRGAQSLVAFQNSSGVFGARTSPVTDYSPSLQPGSLSFGVPRIDAEFLSGSNEMIIYATLQLPNNRTTFNQVWQSGQVSGGSPQPHDTSGDNLRSTGTVDFLTGQTTEGGNDVDAIQRRRNVRMGI
;
A
#
# COMPACT_ATOMS: atom_id res chain seq x y z
N MET A 1 57.54 48.31 -21.28
CA MET A 1 56.48 47.38 -21.74
C MET A 1 55.71 46.87 -20.52
N GLY A 2 54.62 47.54 -20.12
CA GLY A 2 53.74 47.08 -19.03
C GLY A 2 52.48 46.45 -19.61
N LYS A 3 52.22 45.17 -19.31
CA LYS A 3 51.01 44.45 -19.73
C LYS A 3 49.83 44.84 -18.83
N LYS A 4 48.74 45.26 -19.48
CA LYS A 4 47.41 45.52 -18.90
C LYS A 4 46.78 44.21 -18.43
N ASN A 5 46.23 44.17 -17.22
CA ASN A 5 45.25 43.15 -16.84
C ASN A 5 43.87 43.81 -16.77
N ASN A 6 42.95 43.27 -17.57
CA ASN A 6 41.58 43.71 -17.72
C ASN A 6 40.71 43.17 -16.59
N TYR A 7 39.79 44.02 -16.13
CA TYR A 7 38.64 43.67 -15.29
C TYR A 7 37.77 42.60 -15.97
N PHE A 8 37.37 41.57 -15.22
CA PHE A 8 36.16 40.80 -15.52
C PHE A 8 35.19 40.98 -14.34
N LYS A 9 34.16 41.82 -14.55
CA LYS A 9 32.99 41.88 -13.67
C LYS A 9 32.23 40.56 -13.85
N MET A 10 32.14 39.76 -12.79
CA MET A 10 31.29 38.58 -12.79
C MET A 10 29.85 39.07 -12.60
N ASN A 11 29.08 38.99 -13.68
CA ASN A 11 27.67 39.35 -13.69
C ASN A 11 26.91 38.49 -12.66
N ASP A 12 26.13 39.16 -11.82
CA ASP A 12 25.12 38.55 -10.96
C ASP A 12 24.12 37.80 -11.85
N ILE A 13 24.28 36.48 -11.97
CA ILE A 13 23.26 35.61 -12.54
C ILE A 13 22.10 35.61 -11.52
N PRO A 14 20.89 36.06 -11.90
CA PRO A 14 19.83 36.26 -10.92
C PRO A 14 19.41 34.92 -10.33
N ILE A 15 19.67 34.74 -9.03
CA ILE A 15 19.24 33.62 -8.17
C ILE A 15 17.72 33.34 -8.32
N ILE A 16 16.97 34.36 -8.74
CA ILE A 16 15.53 34.31 -9.06
C ILE A 16 15.20 33.25 -10.13
N SER A 17 16.09 33.03 -11.11
CA SER A 17 15.86 32.02 -12.17
C SER A 17 15.96 30.58 -11.67
N TYR A 18 16.76 30.32 -10.63
CA TYR A 18 16.84 29.00 -10.00
C TYR A 18 15.68 28.75 -9.03
N LEU A 19 15.21 29.81 -8.34
CA LEU A 19 14.08 29.70 -7.41
C LEU A 19 12.77 29.31 -8.14
N LEU A 20 12.57 29.83 -9.36
CA LEU A 20 11.39 29.53 -10.17
C LEU A 20 11.37 28.07 -10.68
N VAL A 21 12.54 27.50 -11.00
CA VAL A 21 12.68 26.10 -11.43
C VAL A 21 12.46 25.13 -10.25
N CYS A 22 12.89 25.49 -9.04
CA CYS A 22 12.63 24.70 -7.84
C CYS A 22 11.15 24.65 -7.44
N LEU A 23 10.39 25.75 -7.64
CA LEU A 23 8.96 25.80 -7.34
C LEU A 23 8.11 24.96 -8.33
N LEU A 24 8.55 24.83 -9.58
CA LEU A 24 7.87 23.99 -10.57
C LEU A 24 8.09 22.48 -10.34
N LEU A 25 9.22 22.09 -9.73
CA LEU A 25 9.50 20.69 -9.37
C LEU A 25 8.81 20.26 -8.06
N ALA A 26 8.41 21.20 -7.20
CA ALA A 26 7.72 20.91 -5.94
C ALA A 26 6.23 20.55 -6.09
N SER A 27 5.67 20.59 -7.31
CA SER A 27 4.23 20.43 -7.54
C SER A 27 3.76 19.01 -7.91
N SER A 28 4.58 17.97 -7.71
CA SER A 28 4.25 16.61 -8.11
C SER A 28 4.16 15.63 -6.92
N CYS A 29 3.16 15.79 -6.05
CA CYS A 29 2.77 14.70 -5.14
C CYS A 29 1.28 14.62 -4.74
N HIS A 30 0.41 15.55 -5.18
CA HIS A 30 -1.00 15.55 -4.76
C HIS A 30 -1.97 14.80 -5.70
N ALA A 31 -1.48 14.13 -6.75
CA ALA A 31 -2.34 13.50 -7.75
C ALA A 31 -2.79 12.06 -7.42
N GLN A 32 -2.16 11.37 -6.47
CA GLN A 32 -2.44 9.93 -6.24
C GLN A 32 -3.75 9.67 -5.48
N ASN A 33 -4.31 10.66 -4.76
CA ASN A 33 -5.45 10.43 -3.87
C ASN A 33 -6.82 10.65 -4.57
N GLN A 34 -6.87 11.49 -5.62
CA GLN A 34 -8.10 11.73 -6.39
C GLN A 34 -8.53 10.51 -7.22
N ASP A 35 -7.56 9.73 -7.73
CA ASP A 35 -7.83 8.49 -8.49
C ASP A 35 -8.25 7.32 -7.58
N CYS A 36 -7.87 7.36 -6.30
CA CYS A 36 -8.23 6.34 -5.32
C CYS A 36 -9.74 6.43 -4.98
N ALA A 37 -10.21 7.61 -4.59
CA ALA A 37 -11.58 7.81 -4.10
C ALA A 37 -12.65 7.70 -5.20
N SER A 38 -12.29 7.93 -6.46
CA SER A 38 -13.21 7.92 -7.61
C SER A 38 -13.35 6.54 -8.28
N TYR A 39 -12.69 5.50 -7.74
CA TYR A 39 -12.72 4.17 -8.34
C TYR A 39 -14.10 3.51 -8.25
N SER A 40 -14.60 3.04 -9.39
CA SER A 40 -15.86 2.30 -9.48
C SER A 40 -15.60 0.79 -9.53
N PHE A 41 -16.15 0.06 -8.56
CA PHE A 41 -15.98 -1.39 -8.49
C PHE A 41 -16.97 -2.12 -9.42
N PRO A 42 -16.52 -3.19 -10.12
CA PRO A 42 -17.39 -4.01 -10.97
C PRO A 42 -18.59 -4.62 -10.24
N ASN A 43 -18.41 -4.95 -8.95
CA ASN A 43 -19.47 -5.46 -8.09
C ASN A 43 -20.38 -4.37 -7.49
N ASN A 44 -20.20 -3.11 -7.88
CA ASN A 44 -20.91 -1.93 -7.39
C ASN A 44 -20.76 -1.66 -5.88
N ASN A 45 -19.75 -2.25 -5.23
CA ASN A 45 -19.44 -1.89 -3.85
C ASN A 45 -18.98 -0.43 -3.76
N ILE A 46 -19.37 0.22 -2.67
CA ILE A 46 -18.96 1.58 -2.34
C ILE A 46 -18.25 1.54 -1.00
N TYR A 47 -17.05 2.13 -0.95
CA TYR A 47 -16.22 2.20 0.25
C TYR A 47 -16.09 3.65 0.72
N GLN A 48 -16.17 3.87 2.03
CA GLN A 48 -16.11 5.21 2.62
C GLN A 48 -14.70 5.81 2.62
N THR A 49 -13.67 4.96 2.70
CA THR A 49 -12.27 5.37 2.78
C THR A 49 -11.47 4.71 1.66
N CYS A 50 -10.50 5.44 1.11
CA CYS A 50 -9.53 4.93 0.16
C CYS A 50 -8.13 5.37 0.56
N ASN A 51 -7.18 4.43 0.52
CA ASN A 51 -5.77 4.68 0.75
C ASN A 51 -4.96 4.18 -0.44
N ALA A 52 -4.31 5.10 -1.16
CA ALA A 52 -3.23 4.71 -2.07
C ALA A 52 -2.03 4.28 -1.23
N LEU A 53 -1.53 3.07 -1.46
CA LEU A 53 -0.36 2.55 -0.77
C LEU A 53 0.91 3.00 -1.52
N PRO A 54 2.02 3.31 -0.80
CA PRO A 54 3.16 4.04 -1.37
C PRO A 54 3.91 3.35 -2.52
N VAL A 55 3.81 2.03 -2.58
CA VAL A 55 4.57 1.19 -3.51
C VAL A 55 3.70 0.08 -4.05
N LEU A 56 4.18 -0.58 -5.11
CA LEU A 56 3.48 -1.69 -5.74
C LEU A 56 2.10 -1.30 -6.32
N ASN A 57 1.86 -0.05 -6.73
CA ASN A 57 0.60 0.40 -7.38
C ASN A 57 -0.67 -0.22 -6.74
N SER A 58 -0.74 -0.11 -5.41
CA SER A 58 -1.68 -0.83 -4.56
C SER A 58 -2.60 0.15 -3.85
N PHE A 59 -3.85 -0.26 -3.62
CA PHE A 59 -4.88 0.59 -3.01
C PHE A 59 -5.70 -0.23 -2.01
N LEU A 60 -6.04 0.39 -0.87
CA LEU A 60 -6.91 -0.19 0.13
C LEU A 60 -8.16 0.67 0.26
N HIS A 61 -9.28 0.13 -0.21
CA HIS A 61 -10.60 0.72 -0.05
C HIS A 61 -11.32 0.01 1.08
N TYR A 62 -11.99 0.74 1.97
CA TYR A 62 -12.75 0.10 3.04
C TYR A 62 -13.88 0.95 3.62
N THR A 63 -14.79 0.27 4.30
CA THR A 63 -15.80 0.84 5.19
C THR A 63 -15.68 0.14 6.54
N TYR A 64 -15.47 0.91 7.60
CA TYR A 64 -15.43 0.40 8.97
C TYR A 64 -16.81 0.52 9.63
N HIS A 65 -17.28 -0.59 10.20
CA HIS A 65 -18.57 -0.69 10.87
C HIS A 65 -18.37 -0.75 12.38
N GLN A 66 -18.46 0.40 13.03
CA GLN A 66 -18.24 0.52 14.48
C GLN A 66 -19.22 -0.33 15.32
N SER A 67 -20.44 -0.57 14.84
CA SER A 67 -21.48 -1.30 15.58
C SER A 67 -21.15 -2.77 15.83
N ASN A 68 -20.36 -3.39 14.95
CA ASN A 68 -20.01 -4.81 15.01
C ASN A 68 -18.51 -5.08 14.88
N HIS A 69 -17.69 -4.01 14.89
CA HIS A 69 -16.23 -4.06 14.81
C HIS A 69 -15.71 -4.81 13.57
N THR A 70 -16.40 -4.64 12.44
CA THR A 70 -16.02 -5.24 11.15
C THR A 70 -15.53 -4.20 10.14
N VAL A 71 -14.76 -4.67 9.17
CA VAL A 71 -14.31 -3.89 8.02
C VAL A 71 -14.67 -4.62 6.75
N ASP A 72 -15.47 -4.00 5.91
CA ASP A 72 -15.58 -4.41 4.51
C ASP A 72 -14.47 -3.70 3.73
N LEU A 73 -13.66 -4.46 2.99
CA LEU A 73 -12.55 -3.91 2.23
C LEU A 73 -12.47 -4.46 0.81
N ALA A 74 -11.78 -3.69 -0.03
CA ALA A 74 -11.21 -4.13 -1.29
C ALA A 74 -9.72 -3.72 -1.33
N TYR A 75 -8.82 -4.71 -1.36
CA TYR A 75 -7.43 -4.48 -1.70
C TYR A 75 -7.24 -4.65 -3.20
N ARG A 76 -6.70 -3.63 -3.84
CA ARG A 76 -6.59 -3.54 -5.29
C ARG A 76 -5.13 -3.41 -5.68
N ARG A 77 -4.72 -4.18 -6.67
CA ARG A 77 -3.37 -4.16 -7.23
C ARG A 77 -3.43 -4.10 -8.74
N ALA A 78 -3.02 -2.96 -9.29
CA ALA A 78 -2.95 -2.74 -10.73
C ALA A 78 -1.56 -3.09 -11.31
N GLY A 79 -1.50 -3.28 -12.62
CA GLY A 79 -0.28 -3.64 -13.35
C GLY A 79 0.16 -5.09 -13.13
N VAL A 80 -0.79 -6.00 -12.97
CA VAL A 80 -0.56 -7.44 -12.78
C VAL A 80 -1.30 -8.27 -13.82
N THR A 81 -0.84 -9.49 -14.04
CA THR A 81 -1.49 -10.46 -14.93
C THR A 81 -1.84 -11.73 -14.17
N LEU A 82 -2.56 -12.67 -14.79
CA LEU A 82 -2.86 -13.96 -14.17
C LEU A 82 -1.61 -14.82 -13.84
N SER A 83 -0.43 -14.45 -14.34
CA SER A 83 0.84 -15.06 -13.90
C SER A 83 1.34 -14.50 -12.56
N ASN A 84 0.60 -13.60 -11.93
CA ASN A 84 0.95 -13.02 -10.64
C ASN A 84 0.04 -13.53 -9.52
N TRP A 85 0.54 -13.42 -8.30
CA TRP A 85 -0.27 -13.45 -7.09
C TRP A 85 -0.16 -12.09 -6.39
N VAL A 86 -1.20 -11.73 -5.66
CA VAL A 86 -1.24 -10.52 -4.83
C VAL A 86 -1.72 -10.86 -3.44
N ALA A 87 -1.25 -10.13 -2.43
CA ALA A 87 -1.67 -10.32 -1.06
C ALA A 87 -1.71 -9.00 -0.29
N TRP A 88 -2.65 -8.92 0.65
CA TRP A 88 -2.68 -7.90 1.69
C TRP A 88 -2.96 -8.58 3.03
N ALA A 89 -2.34 -8.09 4.10
CA ALA A 89 -2.41 -8.74 5.39
C ALA A 89 -2.37 -7.74 6.54
N LEU A 90 -3.03 -8.11 7.63
CA LEU A 90 -2.79 -7.51 8.93
C LEU A 90 -1.74 -8.32 9.69
N ASN A 91 -0.83 -7.64 10.39
CA ASN A 91 0.04 -8.28 11.36
C ASN A 91 -0.31 -7.73 12.76
N PRO A 92 -1.13 -8.46 13.54
CA PRO A 92 -1.60 -7.96 14.83
C PRO A 92 -0.49 -7.70 15.84
N ASP A 93 0.58 -8.51 15.79
CA ASP A 93 1.56 -8.65 16.87
C ASP A 93 2.96 -8.13 16.51
N ALA A 94 3.26 -7.94 15.22
CA ALA A 94 4.57 -7.49 14.75
C ALA A 94 4.46 -6.57 13.53
N SER A 95 5.58 -5.93 13.16
CA SER A 95 5.75 -5.28 11.87
C SER A 95 6.40 -6.26 10.87
N GLY A 96 6.04 -6.15 9.59
CA GLY A 96 6.61 -6.99 8.54
C GLY A 96 5.90 -8.33 8.31
N MET A 97 6.58 -9.23 7.59
CA MET A 97 5.99 -10.44 6.98
C MET A 97 5.62 -11.54 8.00
N ARG A 98 6.50 -11.85 8.95
CA ARG A 98 6.28 -12.96 9.88
C ARG A 98 5.16 -12.61 10.88
N GLY A 99 4.19 -13.49 11.03
CA GLY A 99 2.99 -13.26 11.85
C GLY A 99 1.83 -12.63 11.08
N ALA A 100 2.04 -12.23 9.83
CA ALA A 100 0.99 -11.64 9.00
C ALA A 100 -0.14 -12.63 8.73
N GLN A 101 -1.37 -12.12 8.84
CA GLN A 101 -2.63 -12.82 8.62
C GLN A 101 -3.15 -12.38 7.25
N SER A 102 -2.82 -13.15 6.21
CA SER A 102 -2.91 -12.69 4.83
C SER A 102 -4.18 -13.12 4.11
N LEU A 103 -4.66 -12.23 3.24
CA LEU A 103 -5.58 -12.52 2.15
C LEU A 103 -4.74 -12.61 0.87
N VAL A 104 -4.86 -13.70 0.13
CA VAL A 104 -4.03 -13.97 -1.06
C VAL A 104 -4.94 -14.30 -2.24
N ALA A 105 -4.72 -13.67 -3.38
CA ALA A 105 -5.40 -13.98 -4.64
C ALA A 105 -4.42 -14.34 -5.75
N PHE A 106 -4.77 -15.37 -6.52
CA PHE A 106 -4.01 -15.85 -7.68
C PHE A 106 -4.84 -16.83 -8.52
N GLN A 107 -4.37 -17.13 -9.73
CA GLN A 107 -4.94 -18.19 -10.56
C GLN A 107 -4.26 -19.53 -10.25
N ASN A 108 -5.03 -20.55 -9.88
CA ASN A 108 -4.52 -21.88 -9.61
C ASN A 108 -4.20 -22.65 -10.90
N SER A 109 -3.63 -23.85 -10.77
CA SER A 109 -3.24 -24.70 -11.91
C SER A 109 -4.42 -25.17 -12.77
N SER A 110 -5.65 -25.12 -12.25
CA SER A 110 -6.89 -25.40 -12.98
C SER A 110 -7.44 -24.19 -13.73
N GLY A 111 -6.74 -23.04 -13.71
CA GLY A 111 -7.19 -21.81 -14.35
C GLY A 111 -8.24 -21.04 -13.55
N VAL A 112 -8.57 -21.48 -12.33
CA VAL A 112 -9.54 -20.80 -11.47
C VAL A 112 -8.84 -19.69 -10.70
N PHE A 113 -9.32 -18.46 -10.86
CA PHE A 113 -8.89 -17.31 -10.08
C PHE A 113 -9.77 -17.17 -8.83
N GLY A 114 -9.16 -16.85 -7.70
CA GLY A 114 -9.90 -16.60 -6.46
C GLY A 114 -8.98 -16.17 -5.32
N ALA A 115 -9.59 -15.86 -4.18
CA ALA A 115 -8.89 -15.50 -2.96
C ALA A 115 -9.05 -16.53 -1.86
N ARG A 116 -8.06 -16.57 -0.96
CA ARG A 116 -8.08 -17.37 0.26
C ARG A 116 -7.36 -16.66 1.39
N THR A 117 -7.67 -17.07 2.62
CA THR A 117 -6.89 -16.71 3.80
C THR A 117 -5.67 -17.62 3.91
N SER A 118 -4.54 -17.06 4.34
CA SER A 118 -3.31 -17.80 4.64
C SER A 118 -2.58 -17.15 5.82
N PRO A 119 -2.32 -17.86 6.92
CA PRO A 119 -1.40 -17.39 7.95
C PRO A 119 0.04 -17.47 7.45
N VAL A 120 0.86 -16.47 7.79
CA VAL A 120 2.30 -16.41 7.43
C VAL A 120 3.13 -16.56 8.70
N THR A 121 3.69 -17.74 8.92
CA THR A 121 4.43 -18.08 10.16
C THR A 121 5.95 -17.99 10.02
N ASP A 122 6.45 -17.84 8.80
CA ASP A 122 7.87 -17.79 8.47
C ASP A 122 8.15 -16.89 7.25
N TYR A 123 9.39 -16.87 6.75
CA TYR A 123 9.84 -16.04 5.62
C TYR A 123 9.77 -16.78 4.27
N SER A 124 9.31 -18.03 4.23
CA SER A 124 9.15 -18.82 3.02
C SER A 124 7.83 -19.59 3.04
N PRO A 125 6.70 -18.90 3.28
CA PRO A 125 5.41 -19.56 3.41
C PRO A 125 4.98 -20.10 2.05
N SER A 126 4.38 -21.28 2.04
CA SER A 126 3.75 -21.86 0.86
C SER A 126 2.38 -21.23 0.53
N LEU A 127 1.98 -20.19 1.27
CA LEU A 127 0.71 -19.45 1.19
C LEU A 127 -0.52 -20.36 1.13
N GLN A 128 -0.52 -21.47 1.89
CA GLN A 128 -1.60 -22.45 1.90
C GLN A 128 -2.85 -21.92 2.60
N PRO A 129 -4.05 -22.44 2.24
CA PRO A 129 -5.27 -22.05 2.94
C PRO A 129 -5.16 -22.33 4.43
N GLY A 130 -5.56 -21.37 5.26
CA GLY A 130 -5.56 -21.54 6.71
C GLY A 130 -6.39 -20.48 7.42
N SER A 131 -6.84 -20.80 8.63
CA SER A 131 -7.54 -19.87 9.51
C SER A 131 -6.61 -18.74 9.96
N LEU A 132 -7.14 -17.53 10.02
CA LEU A 132 -6.46 -16.38 10.60
C LEU A 132 -6.77 -16.29 12.10
N SER A 133 -6.00 -15.50 12.84
CA SER A 133 -6.27 -15.20 14.26
C SER A 133 -7.54 -14.37 14.49
N PHE A 134 -8.22 -13.96 13.42
CA PHE A 134 -9.47 -13.22 13.43
C PHE A 134 -10.41 -13.70 12.32
N GLY A 135 -11.71 -13.42 12.46
CA GLY A 135 -12.73 -13.89 11.52
C GLY A 135 -12.68 -13.16 10.18
N VAL A 136 -12.82 -13.93 9.09
CA VAL A 136 -12.99 -13.43 7.73
C VAL A 136 -14.29 -14.01 7.15
N PRO A 137 -15.47 -13.52 7.55
CA PRO A 137 -16.76 -14.08 7.14
C PRO A 137 -17.01 -14.03 5.63
N ARG A 138 -16.34 -13.14 4.90
CA ARG A 138 -16.41 -13.05 3.44
C ARG A 138 -15.02 -12.86 2.87
N ILE A 139 -14.71 -13.61 1.81
CA ILE A 139 -13.54 -13.40 0.98
C ILE A 139 -13.89 -13.75 -0.47
N ASP A 140 -13.44 -12.92 -1.40
CA ASP A 140 -13.63 -13.12 -2.84
C ASP A 140 -12.54 -12.37 -3.61
N ALA A 141 -12.36 -12.68 -4.90
CA ALA A 141 -11.47 -11.90 -5.74
C ALA A 141 -11.85 -11.90 -7.22
N GLU A 142 -11.50 -10.82 -7.89
CA GLU A 142 -11.71 -10.63 -9.32
C GLU A 142 -10.40 -10.22 -10.01
N PHE A 143 -10.22 -10.70 -11.24
CA PHE A 143 -9.18 -10.23 -12.15
C PHE A 143 -9.84 -9.46 -13.30
N LEU A 144 -9.47 -8.19 -13.45
CA LEU A 144 -9.96 -7.30 -14.50
C LEU A 144 -8.95 -7.26 -15.64
N SER A 145 -9.18 -8.07 -16.66
CA SER A 145 -8.27 -8.20 -17.81
C SER A 145 -8.12 -6.90 -18.61
N GLY A 146 -9.18 -6.08 -18.68
CA GLY A 146 -9.14 -4.79 -19.39
C GLY A 146 -8.22 -3.75 -18.76
N SER A 147 -7.98 -3.82 -17.44
CA SER A 147 -7.14 -2.89 -16.68
C SER A 147 -5.91 -3.53 -16.05
N ASN A 148 -5.68 -4.84 -16.26
CA ASN A 148 -4.59 -5.62 -15.66
C ASN A 148 -4.54 -5.45 -14.13
N GLU A 149 -5.65 -5.79 -13.48
CA GLU A 149 -5.84 -5.52 -12.06
C GLU A 149 -6.41 -6.73 -11.34
N MET A 150 -5.91 -6.99 -10.13
CA MET A 150 -6.47 -7.94 -9.19
C MET A 150 -7.10 -7.21 -8.02
N ILE A 151 -8.28 -7.66 -7.61
CA ILE A 151 -9.02 -7.12 -6.47
C ILE A 151 -9.32 -8.25 -5.51
N ILE A 152 -8.95 -8.09 -4.25
CA ILE A 152 -9.37 -8.95 -3.14
C ILE A 152 -10.45 -8.23 -2.37
N TYR A 153 -11.64 -8.81 -2.30
CA TYR A 153 -12.73 -8.35 -1.45
C TYR A 153 -12.75 -9.17 -0.16
N ALA A 154 -12.94 -8.53 0.98
CA ALA A 154 -13.13 -9.25 2.23
C ALA A 154 -13.98 -8.47 3.24
N THR A 155 -14.56 -9.21 4.18
CA THR A 155 -15.08 -8.66 5.43
C THR A 155 -14.21 -9.21 6.54
N LEU A 156 -13.60 -8.34 7.35
CA LEU A 156 -12.79 -8.73 8.51
C LEU A 156 -13.57 -8.45 9.80
N GLN A 157 -13.48 -9.34 10.77
CA GLN A 157 -13.77 -9.05 12.16
C GLN A 157 -12.49 -8.57 12.81
N LEU A 158 -12.39 -7.29 13.18
CA LEU A 158 -11.14 -6.77 13.72
C LEU A 158 -10.86 -7.39 15.11
N PRO A 159 -9.64 -7.89 15.39
CA PRO A 159 -9.35 -8.48 16.69
C PRO A 159 -9.08 -7.42 17.76
N ASN A 160 -9.14 -7.83 19.03
CA ASN A 160 -8.64 -7.09 20.19
C ASN A 160 -9.30 -5.71 20.43
N ASN A 161 -10.54 -5.50 19.94
CA ASN A 161 -11.29 -4.25 20.12
C ASN A 161 -10.51 -2.98 19.76
N ARG A 162 -9.65 -3.06 18.74
CA ARG A 162 -8.85 -1.93 18.22
C ARG A 162 -9.07 -1.75 16.73
N THR A 163 -8.71 -0.57 16.22
CA THR A 163 -8.83 -0.21 14.81
C THR A 163 -7.49 0.01 14.11
N THR A 164 -6.40 0.13 14.87
CA THR A 164 -5.05 0.34 14.34
C THR A 164 -4.29 -0.98 14.24
N PHE A 165 -3.69 -1.27 13.07
CA PHE A 165 -2.92 -2.49 12.81
C PHE A 165 -1.69 -2.20 11.97
N ASN A 166 -0.64 -3.03 12.15
CA ASN A 166 0.38 -3.13 11.13
C ASN A 166 -0.22 -3.85 9.92
N GLN A 167 0.16 -3.39 8.73
CA GLN A 167 -0.24 -4.00 7.47
C GLN A 167 0.99 -4.25 6.60
N VAL A 168 0.90 -5.30 5.78
CA VAL A 168 1.84 -5.58 4.71
C VAL A 168 1.08 -5.95 3.45
N TRP A 169 1.64 -5.62 2.30
CA TRP A 169 1.10 -6.01 1.01
C TRP A 169 2.22 -6.55 0.13
N GLN A 170 1.91 -7.50 -0.74
CA GLN A 170 2.91 -8.15 -1.56
C GLN A 170 2.34 -8.57 -2.91
N SER A 171 3.24 -8.79 -3.86
CA SER A 171 2.96 -9.50 -5.10
C SER A 171 4.18 -10.30 -5.54
N GLY A 172 3.93 -11.38 -6.27
CA GLY A 172 4.99 -12.17 -6.90
C GLY A 172 4.49 -12.92 -8.12
N GLN A 173 5.33 -13.80 -8.64
CA GLN A 173 5.00 -14.68 -9.77
C GLN A 173 4.29 -15.95 -9.30
N VAL A 174 3.42 -16.48 -10.13
CA VAL A 174 2.81 -17.80 -10.00
C VAL A 174 3.51 -18.74 -10.98
N SER A 175 3.91 -19.90 -10.51
CA SER A 175 4.48 -20.97 -11.35
C SER A 175 3.81 -22.28 -11.00
N GLY A 176 3.40 -23.05 -12.02
CA GLY A 176 2.68 -24.31 -11.83
C GLY A 176 1.38 -24.16 -11.04
N GLY A 177 0.74 -22.98 -11.08
CA GLY A 177 -0.45 -22.68 -10.28
C GLY A 177 -0.18 -22.50 -8.78
N SER A 178 1.06 -22.22 -8.38
CA SER A 178 1.44 -21.94 -6.99
C SER A 178 2.19 -20.61 -6.88
N PRO A 179 1.87 -19.77 -5.87
CA PRO A 179 2.64 -18.58 -5.55
C PRO A 179 4.13 -18.89 -5.32
N GLN A 180 5.00 -18.13 -5.97
CA GLN A 180 6.45 -18.16 -5.75
C GLN A 180 6.87 -17.08 -4.77
N PRO A 181 8.08 -17.17 -4.18
CA PRO A 181 8.63 -16.07 -3.39
C PRO A 181 8.55 -14.74 -4.13
N HIS A 182 8.13 -13.69 -3.42
CA HIS A 182 8.20 -12.34 -3.93
C HIS A 182 9.64 -11.82 -3.86
N ASP A 183 9.92 -10.71 -4.57
CA ASP A 183 11.23 -10.08 -4.51
C ASP A 183 11.58 -9.65 -3.08
N THR A 184 12.81 -9.90 -2.65
CA THR A 184 13.30 -9.50 -1.31
C THR A 184 14.03 -8.15 -1.33
N SER A 185 13.71 -7.31 -2.31
CA SER A 185 14.30 -5.98 -2.50
C SER A 185 13.25 -5.00 -3.03
N GLY A 186 13.64 -3.73 -3.18
CA GLY A 186 12.79 -2.70 -3.81
C GLY A 186 11.43 -2.52 -3.12
N ASP A 187 10.39 -2.41 -3.94
CA ASP A 187 9.03 -2.11 -3.50
C ASP A 187 8.45 -3.18 -2.58
N ASN A 188 8.71 -4.46 -2.84
CA ASN A 188 8.26 -5.55 -1.97
C ASN A 188 8.82 -5.43 -0.54
N LEU A 189 10.07 -4.98 -0.39
CA LEU A 189 10.65 -4.77 0.95
C LEU A 189 10.06 -3.54 1.65
N ARG A 190 9.65 -2.52 0.89
CA ARG A 190 9.02 -1.29 1.41
C ARG A 190 7.52 -1.43 1.68
N SER A 191 6.90 -2.55 1.30
CA SER A 191 5.45 -2.75 1.35
C SER A 191 4.94 -3.15 2.74
N THR A 192 5.21 -2.28 3.70
CA THR A 192 4.79 -2.39 5.11
C THR A 192 4.32 -1.02 5.59
N GLY A 193 3.49 -1.00 6.63
CA GLY A 193 2.97 0.24 7.19
C GLY A 193 1.97 0.00 8.32
N THR A 194 1.26 1.05 8.72
CA THR A 194 0.08 0.91 9.60
C THR A 194 -1.18 1.38 8.90
N VAL A 195 -2.33 0.90 9.37
CA VAL A 195 -3.67 1.41 9.03
C VAL A 195 -4.47 1.59 10.31
N ASP A 196 -5.19 2.69 10.41
CA ASP A 196 -6.25 2.87 11.40
C ASP A 196 -7.60 2.96 10.68
N PHE A 197 -8.41 1.91 10.83
CA PHE A 197 -9.72 1.78 10.19
C PHE A 197 -10.76 2.79 10.69
N LEU A 198 -10.55 3.43 11.84
CA LEU A 198 -11.45 4.47 12.32
C LEU A 198 -11.14 5.83 11.69
N THR A 199 -9.85 6.19 11.60
CA THR A 199 -9.42 7.53 11.23
C THR A 199 -9.02 7.68 9.76
N GLY A 200 -8.90 6.58 9.01
CA GLY A 200 -8.38 6.62 7.65
C GLY A 200 -6.86 6.67 7.58
N GLN A 201 -6.15 6.88 8.69
CA GLN A 201 -4.73 7.19 8.67
C GLN A 201 -3.89 5.96 8.32
N THR A 202 -2.90 6.15 7.45
CA THR A 202 -1.88 5.16 7.11
C THR A 202 -0.48 5.74 7.36
N THR A 203 0.48 4.85 7.60
CA THR A 203 1.90 5.20 7.66
C THR A 203 2.70 4.28 6.75
N GLU A 204 3.82 4.77 6.24
CA GLU A 204 4.76 3.98 5.46
C GLU A 204 5.79 3.32 6.39
N GLY A 205 6.14 2.08 6.09
CA GLY A 205 7.21 1.36 6.78
C GLY A 205 8.57 1.76 6.22
N GLY A 206 9.08 2.88 6.70
CA GLY A 206 10.43 3.37 6.41
C GLY A 206 10.78 4.49 7.39
N ASN A 207 11.75 4.23 8.28
CA ASN A 207 12.32 5.11 9.30
C ASN A 207 11.40 6.24 9.81
N ASP A 208 10.89 6.02 11.02
CA ASP A 208 10.09 6.89 11.89
C ASP A 208 10.82 8.20 12.28
N VAL A 209 11.26 8.99 11.30
CA VAL A 209 11.87 10.31 11.51
C VAL A 209 10.83 11.40 11.27
N ASP A 210 9.87 11.16 10.37
CA ASP A 210 8.88 12.16 9.93
C ASP A 210 7.64 12.24 10.83
N ALA A 211 7.19 11.11 11.41
CA ALA A 211 6.03 11.13 12.32
C ALA A 211 6.36 11.79 13.67
N ILE A 212 7.61 11.67 14.14
CA ILE A 212 8.12 12.41 15.31
C ILE A 212 8.13 13.92 15.04
N GLN A 213 8.43 14.34 13.80
CA GLN A 213 8.47 15.75 13.42
C GLN A 213 7.05 16.37 13.33
N ARG A 214 6.06 15.62 12.83
CA ARG A 214 4.64 16.04 12.85
C ARG A 214 4.09 16.20 14.27
N ARG A 215 4.45 15.32 15.21
CA ARG A 215 4.03 15.43 16.62
C ARG A 215 4.65 16.62 17.35
N ARG A 216 5.84 17.06 16.96
CA ARG A 216 6.48 18.27 17.53
C ARG A 216 5.84 19.57 17.05
N ASN A 217 5.36 19.60 15.81
CA ASN A 217 4.73 20.80 15.25
C ASN A 217 3.32 21.09 15.81
N VAL A 218 2.61 20.07 16.32
CA VAL A 218 1.28 20.25 16.94
C VAL A 218 1.39 20.75 18.40
N ARG A 219 2.54 20.58 19.05
CA ARG A 219 2.73 20.97 20.47
C ARG A 219 3.36 22.35 20.68
N MET A 220 3.78 23.02 19.61
CA MET A 220 4.39 24.36 19.65
C MET A 220 3.48 25.47 19.08
N GLY A 221 2.22 25.13 18.77
CA GLY A 221 1.21 26.06 18.27
C GLY A 221 0.07 26.29 19.26
N ILE A 222 0.39 26.78 20.47
CA ILE A 222 -0.51 27.51 21.37
C ILE A 222 0.33 28.65 21.97
#